data_AF-H1VYQ4-F1
#
_entry.id   AF-H1VYQ4-F1
#
_cell.length_a   1.000
_cell.length_b   1.000
_cell.length_c   1.000
_cell.angle_alpha   90.00
_cell.angle_beta   90.00
_cell.angle_gamma   90.00
#
_symmetry.space_group_name_H-M   'P 1'
#
loop_
_entity.id
_entity.type
_entity.pdbx_description
1 polymer ?
#
loop_
_entity_poly.entity_id
_entity_poly.type
_entity_poly.pdbx_seq_one_letter_code
_entity_poly.pdbx_strand_id
1 'polypeptide(L)'
;MADSNATAAPALSTPIESHKFDEKERPLDAPANPKAEVDEEDDEDIDALIEDLESQDGHIDEEEEEDGTPGMGRVVPEEQLQTDTRLGLTEQEVLNRRRKWGRNEMAEQKENLILKFFMFFVGPIQFVMEAAAVLAAGLEDWVDFGVICGLLLLNAVVGFVQEFQAGSIVAELKKTLALKAVVLRDGTLKEIEAPEVVPGDILQVEEGTIIPADGRIVTEDAFLQVDQSAITGESLAVDKHRDDNCYASSAVKRGEAFVIVTATGDNTFVGRAAALVNAASAGSGHFTEVLNGIGTILL
;
A
#
# COMPACT_ATOMS: atom_id res chain seq x y z
N MET A 1 15.96 -50.48 -19.80
CA MET A 1 14.97 -51.43 -19.26
C MET A 1 15.45 -51.90 -17.90
N ALA A 2 14.89 -51.32 -16.84
CA ALA A 2 14.77 -51.89 -15.51
C ALA A 2 13.82 -50.97 -14.71
N ASP A 3 12.66 -51.51 -14.41
CA ASP A 3 11.57 -51.07 -13.53
C ASP A 3 12.04 -50.46 -12.20
N SER A 4 11.55 -49.28 -11.78
CA SER A 4 10.25 -48.97 -11.15
C SER A 4 10.20 -49.21 -9.63
N ASN A 5 9.64 -48.21 -8.94
CA ASN A 5 9.12 -48.18 -7.56
C ASN A 5 10.02 -47.69 -6.40
N ALA A 6 9.90 -46.40 -6.06
CA ALA A 6 10.03 -45.90 -4.68
C ALA A 6 9.23 -44.58 -4.51
N THR A 7 7.96 -44.76 -4.11
CA THR A 7 7.25 -44.01 -3.07
C THR A 7 7.05 -42.49 -3.23
N ALA A 8 5.82 -42.14 -3.65
CA ALA A 8 5.22 -40.81 -3.57
C ALA A 8 4.77 -40.47 -2.13
N ALA A 9 4.95 -39.21 -1.74
CA ALA A 9 4.21 -38.53 -0.66
C ALA A 9 3.24 -37.51 -1.31
N PRO A 10 2.13 -37.12 -0.65
CA PRO A 10 0.97 -36.58 -1.34
C PRO A 10 1.15 -35.09 -1.66
N ALA A 11 1.61 -34.79 -2.86
CA ALA A 11 1.40 -33.46 -3.44
C ALA A 11 -0.10 -33.30 -3.72
N LEU A 12 -0.74 -32.30 -3.11
CA LEU A 12 -2.07 -31.85 -3.52
C LEU A 12 -1.94 -31.23 -4.91
N SER A 13 -2.12 -32.06 -5.94
CA SER A 13 -2.11 -31.63 -7.34
C SER A 13 -3.43 -30.97 -7.69
N THR A 14 -3.59 -29.69 -7.34
CA THR A 14 -4.61 -28.82 -7.93
C THR A 14 -4.00 -28.04 -9.09
N PRO A 15 -4.62 -28.04 -10.29
CA PRO A 15 -4.11 -27.28 -11.42
C PRO A 15 -4.28 -25.76 -11.19
N ILE A 16 -3.21 -25.00 -11.44
CA ILE A 16 -3.22 -23.53 -11.43
C ILE A 16 -4.07 -23.04 -12.61
N GLU A 17 -5.22 -22.43 -12.33
CA GLU A 17 -6.14 -21.93 -13.35
C GLU A 17 -5.66 -20.55 -13.85
N SER A 18 -5.02 -20.53 -15.01
CA SER A 18 -4.61 -19.29 -15.68
C SER A 18 -5.79 -18.70 -16.45
N HIS A 19 -6.59 -17.86 -15.80
CA HIS A 19 -7.64 -17.11 -16.49
C HIS A 19 -7.03 -16.02 -17.37
N LYS A 20 -7.01 -16.26 -18.69
CA LYS A 20 -6.89 -15.20 -19.70
C LYS A 20 -8.13 -14.32 -19.64
N PHE A 21 -7.94 -13.03 -19.38
CA PHE A 21 -8.97 -12.01 -19.50
C PHE A 21 -9.31 -11.79 -20.98
N ASP A 22 -10.56 -12.09 -21.36
CA ASP A 22 -11.14 -11.69 -22.64
C ASP A 22 -11.99 -10.43 -22.41
N GLU A 23 -11.56 -9.33 -23.01
CA GLU A 23 -12.15 -8.00 -22.91
C GLU A 23 -13.33 -7.90 -23.89
N LYS A 24 -14.57 -8.01 -23.40
CA LYS A 24 -15.74 -7.52 -24.15
C LYS A 24 -16.95 -7.17 -23.28
N GLU A 25 -17.29 -5.89 -23.39
CA GLU A 25 -18.40 -5.13 -22.81
C GLU A 25 -19.73 -5.88 -22.64
N ARG A 26 -20.39 -5.67 -21.49
CA ARG A 26 -21.86 -5.70 -21.36
C ARG A 26 -22.31 -4.76 -20.22
N PRO A 27 -23.46 -4.06 -20.34
CA PRO A 27 -23.88 -3.00 -19.42
C PRO A 27 -24.65 -3.55 -18.21
N LEU A 28 -24.44 -2.96 -17.03
CA LEU A 28 -25.20 -3.25 -15.82
C LEU A 28 -26.48 -2.39 -15.77
N ASP A 29 -27.63 -3.01 -16.06
CA ASP A 29 -28.94 -2.50 -15.64
C ASP A 29 -29.12 -2.76 -14.14
N ALA A 30 -29.48 -1.71 -13.39
CA ALA A 30 -29.80 -1.78 -11.97
C ALA A 30 -31.23 -2.30 -11.73
N PRO A 31 -31.51 -3.19 -10.76
CA PRO A 31 -32.87 -3.45 -10.35
C PRO A 31 -33.32 -2.45 -9.26
N ALA A 32 -34.54 -1.97 -9.43
CA ALA A 32 -35.24 -1.02 -8.56
C ALA A 32 -35.64 -1.67 -7.21
N ASN A 33 -35.51 -0.90 -6.14
CA ASN A 33 -35.91 -1.22 -4.76
C ASN A 33 -37.44 -1.10 -4.58
N PRO A 34 -38.17 -2.12 -4.08
CA PRO A 34 -39.52 -1.92 -3.58
C PRO A 34 -39.47 -1.46 -2.10
N LYS A 35 -40.08 -0.31 -1.82
CA LYS A 35 -40.32 0.18 -0.46
C LYS A 35 -41.20 -0.80 0.31
N ALA A 36 -40.74 -1.28 1.46
CA ALA A 36 -41.58 -1.91 2.47
C ALA A 36 -42.06 -0.83 3.46
N GLU A 37 -43.36 -0.88 3.77
CA GLU A 37 -44.03 -0.07 4.78
C GLU A 37 -43.51 -0.45 6.17
N VAL A 38 -43.30 0.54 7.04
CA VAL A 38 -42.84 0.37 8.42
C VAL A 38 -44.09 0.43 9.31
N ASP A 39 -44.41 -0.67 9.98
CA ASP A 39 -45.39 -0.71 11.08
C ASP A 39 -44.70 -0.17 12.34
N GLU A 40 -45.30 0.85 12.97
CA GLU A 40 -44.74 1.65 14.10
C GLU A 40 -45.05 1.05 15.50
N GLU A 41 -45.19 -0.27 15.65
CA GLU A 41 -45.61 -0.88 16.95
C GLU A 41 -44.55 -1.75 17.67
N ASP A 42 -43.31 -1.87 17.17
CA ASP A 42 -42.27 -2.76 17.76
C ASP A 42 -41.05 -2.01 18.37
N ASP A 43 -41.14 -0.71 18.63
CA ASP A 43 -39.98 0.06 19.14
C ASP A 43 -39.61 -0.30 20.60
N GLU A 44 -40.56 -0.74 21.43
CA GLU A 44 -40.27 -1.11 22.84
C GLU A 44 -39.52 -2.45 22.96
N ASP A 45 -39.63 -3.35 21.98
CA ASP A 45 -38.94 -4.65 21.99
C ASP A 45 -37.52 -4.55 21.43
N ILE A 46 -37.23 -3.56 20.57
CA ILE A 46 -35.89 -3.34 20.00
C ILE A 46 -34.94 -2.80 21.06
N ASP A 47 -35.37 -1.86 21.89
CA ASP A 47 -34.52 -1.28 22.94
C ASP A 47 -34.13 -2.34 23.99
N ALA A 48 -35.07 -3.23 24.34
CA ALA A 48 -34.79 -4.36 25.24
C ALA A 48 -33.84 -5.39 24.62
N LEU A 49 -33.95 -5.63 23.31
CA LEU A 49 -33.03 -6.51 22.57
C LEU A 49 -31.64 -5.89 22.40
N ILE A 50 -31.53 -4.56 22.30
CA ILE A 50 -30.26 -3.82 22.28
C ILE A 50 -29.58 -3.94 23.64
N GLU A 51 -30.33 -3.76 24.74
CA GLU A 51 -29.77 -3.87 26.11
C GLU A 51 -29.35 -5.32 26.43
N ASP A 52 -30.09 -6.33 25.95
CA ASP A 52 -29.71 -7.73 26.08
C ASP A 52 -28.48 -8.08 25.21
N LEU A 53 -28.36 -7.53 23.98
CA LEU A 53 -27.17 -7.68 23.12
C LEU A 53 -25.93 -7.00 23.72
N GLU A 54 -26.08 -5.80 24.28
CA GLU A 54 -25.01 -5.08 24.99
C GLU A 54 -24.54 -5.83 26.25
N SER A 55 -25.44 -6.58 26.90
CA SER A 55 -25.09 -7.38 28.07
C SER A 55 -24.43 -8.73 27.74
N GLN A 56 -24.66 -9.27 26.53
CA GLN A 56 -24.14 -10.57 26.08
C GLN A 56 -22.82 -10.49 25.32
N ASP A 57 -22.54 -9.40 24.60
CA ASP A 57 -21.22 -9.15 23.99
C ASP A 57 -20.33 -8.31 24.92
N GLY A 58 -19.75 -8.98 25.91
CA GLY A 58 -18.55 -8.48 26.55
C GLY A 58 -17.40 -8.48 25.53
N HIS A 59 -16.88 -7.29 25.23
CA HIS A 59 -15.81 -6.96 24.28
C HIS A 59 -16.24 -6.72 22.83
N ILE A 60 -17.05 -5.67 22.61
CA ILE A 60 -16.75 -4.78 21.48
C ILE A 60 -15.63 -3.88 22.00
N ASP A 61 -14.39 -4.29 21.79
CA ASP A 61 -13.26 -3.38 21.94
C ASP A 61 -13.48 -2.26 20.90
N GLU A 62 -14.00 -1.13 21.37
CA GLU A 62 -13.72 0.17 20.77
C GLU A 62 -12.19 0.31 20.84
N GLU A 63 -11.48 -0.28 19.86
CA GLU A 63 -10.06 -0.08 19.66
C GLU A 63 -9.89 1.44 19.51
N GLU A 64 -9.45 2.09 20.60
CA GLU A 64 -8.95 3.45 20.56
C GLU A 64 -8.03 3.53 19.35
N GLU A 65 -8.37 4.41 18.40
CA GLU A 65 -7.43 4.83 17.38
C GLU A 65 -6.24 5.42 18.13
N GLU A 66 -5.20 4.61 18.41
CA GLU A 66 -3.87 5.08 18.78
C GLU A 66 -3.30 5.80 17.55
N ASP A 67 -3.86 6.96 17.30
CA ASP A 67 -3.47 7.89 16.27
C ASP A 67 -2.14 8.53 16.69
N GLY A 68 -1.13 8.38 15.83
CA GLY A 68 -0.23 9.49 15.58
C GLY A 68 1.18 9.44 16.18
N THR A 69 1.70 8.29 16.62
CA THR A 69 3.16 8.19 16.88
C THR A 69 3.89 7.63 15.66
N PRO A 70 4.76 8.41 14.98
CA PRO A 70 5.59 7.89 13.90
C PRO A 70 6.40 6.68 14.38
N GLY A 71 6.21 5.52 13.77
CA GLY A 71 6.99 4.30 14.06
C GLY A 71 6.29 3.24 14.92
N MET A 72 5.13 3.52 15.50
CA MET A 72 4.26 2.48 16.09
C MET A 72 3.24 2.07 15.03
N GLY A 73 3.46 0.91 14.39
CA GLY A 73 2.51 0.38 13.43
C GLY A 73 1.31 -0.22 14.14
N ARG A 74 0.14 -0.17 13.50
CA ARG A 74 -1.06 -0.84 14.01
C ARG A 74 -0.81 -2.34 14.06
N VAL A 75 -0.77 -2.90 15.27
CA VAL A 75 -0.59 -4.34 15.48
C VAL A 75 -1.93 -5.02 15.18
N VAL A 76 -1.90 -6.05 14.34
CA VAL A 76 -3.10 -6.83 14.02
C VAL A 76 -3.42 -7.73 15.24
N PRO A 77 -4.65 -7.70 15.79
CA PRO A 77 -5.04 -8.56 16.91
C PRO A 77 -4.82 -10.04 16.58
N GLU A 78 -4.40 -10.83 17.56
CA GLU A 78 -4.11 -12.26 17.36
C GLU A 78 -5.33 -13.04 16.87
N GLU A 79 -6.54 -12.62 17.22
CA GLU A 79 -7.80 -13.21 16.76
C GLU A 79 -7.97 -13.11 15.24
N GLN A 80 -7.57 -12.00 14.62
CA GLN A 80 -7.62 -11.83 13.17
C GLN A 80 -6.56 -12.65 12.44
N LEU A 81 -5.54 -13.13 13.18
CA LEU A 81 -4.49 -14.01 12.70
C LEU A 81 -4.81 -15.50 12.94
N GLN A 82 -5.95 -15.84 13.54
CA GLN A 82 -6.39 -17.23 13.66
C GLN A 82 -7.09 -17.68 12.38
N THR A 83 -6.33 -17.76 11.29
CA THR A 83 -6.79 -18.32 10.02
C THR A 83 -6.56 -19.83 9.99
N ASP A 84 -7.51 -20.61 9.46
CA ASP A 84 -7.31 -22.05 9.22
C ASP A 84 -6.16 -22.24 8.21
N THR A 85 -5.11 -22.93 8.64
CA THR A 85 -3.90 -23.14 7.85
C THR A 85 -4.12 -23.96 6.58
N ARG A 86 -5.27 -24.63 6.44
CA ARG A 86 -5.60 -25.49 5.29
C ARG A 86 -6.54 -24.84 4.28
N LEU A 87 -7.39 -23.93 4.75
CA LEU A 87 -8.40 -23.24 3.94
C LEU A 87 -7.98 -21.81 3.59
N GLY A 88 -7.17 -21.17 4.44
CA GLY A 88 -6.83 -19.76 4.26
C GLY A 88 -8.05 -18.85 4.45
N LEU A 89 -7.98 -17.65 3.89
CA LEU A 89 -9.07 -16.68 3.95
C LEU A 89 -10.10 -16.89 2.83
N THR A 90 -11.36 -16.55 3.11
CA THR A 90 -12.41 -16.48 2.10
C THR A 90 -12.38 -15.14 1.37
N GLU A 91 -12.86 -15.08 0.13
CA GLU A 91 -12.90 -13.82 -0.64
C GLU A 91 -13.71 -12.69 0.06
N GLN A 92 -14.77 -13.05 0.80
CA GLN A 92 -15.56 -12.07 1.56
C GLN A 92 -14.76 -11.48 2.72
N GLU A 93 -14.03 -12.32 3.46
CA GLU A 93 -13.20 -11.88 4.57
C GLU A 93 -12.04 -11.00 4.09
N VAL A 94 -11.43 -11.35 2.95
CA VAL A 94 -10.41 -10.52 2.31
C VAL A 94 -10.95 -9.14 1.96
N LEU A 95 -12.17 -9.03 1.42
CA LEU A 95 -12.78 -7.74 1.09
C LEU A 95 -13.03 -6.89 2.34
N ASN A 96 -13.51 -7.50 3.44
CA ASN A 96 -13.72 -6.81 4.71
C ASN A 96 -12.39 -6.30 5.29
N ARG A 97 -11.36 -7.14 5.31
CA ARG A 97 -10.02 -6.76 5.80
C ARG A 97 -9.37 -5.71 4.91
N ARG A 98 -9.54 -5.79 3.59
CA ARG A 98 -9.04 -4.78 2.64
C ARG A 98 -9.68 -3.41 2.88
N ARG A 99 -10.97 -3.37 3.28
CA ARG A 99 -11.64 -2.12 3.67
C ARG A 99 -11.08 -1.56 5.00
N LYS A 100 -10.75 -2.41 5.97
CA LYS A 100 -10.21 -1.99 7.28
C LYS A 100 -8.73 -1.59 7.23
N TRP A 101 -7.90 -2.35 6.51
CA TRP A 101 -6.43 -2.21 6.52
C TRP A 101 -5.84 -1.56 5.27
N GLY A 102 -6.59 -1.45 4.18
CA GLY A 102 -6.10 -0.90 2.91
C GLY A 102 -5.30 -1.91 2.08
N ARG A 103 -4.58 -1.38 1.08
CA ARG A 103 -3.69 -2.16 0.20
C ARG A 103 -2.31 -2.31 0.85
N ASN A 104 -1.59 -3.38 0.51
CA ASN A 104 -0.19 -3.57 0.89
C ASN A 104 0.75 -2.70 0.03
N GLU A 105 0.57 -1.38 0.14
CA GLU A 105 1.39 -0.36 -0.52
C GLU A 105 1.74 0.69 0.55
N MET A 106 2.95 1.24 0.50
CA MET A 106 3.31 2.35 1.37
C MET A 106 2.55 3.61 0.92
N ALA A 107 2.09 4.43 1.85
CA ALA A 107 1.36 5.64 1.53
C ALA A 107 2.23 6.57 0.66
N GLU A 108 1.89 6.67 -0.62
CA GLU A 108 2.44 7.71 -1.47
C GLU A 108 1.79 9.04 -1.06
N GLN A 109 2.62 10.03 -0.76
CA GLN A 109 2.14 11.40 -0.60
C GLN A 109 1.57 11.86 -1.94
N LYS A 110 0.25 11.78 -2.08
CA LYS A 110 -0.46 12.32 -3.24
C LYS A 110 -0.37 13.83 -3.16
N GLU A 111 0.60 14.40 -3.87
CA GLU A 111 0.63 15.83 -4.10
C GLU A 111 -0.51 16.20 -5.06
N ASN A 112 -1.37 17.12 -4.63
CA ASN A 112 -2.41 17.65 -5.51
C ASN A 112 -1.76 18.35 -6.70
N LEU A 113 -2.04 17.89 -7.93
CA LEU A 113 -1.44 18.45 -9.14
C LEU A 113 -1.67 19.96 -9.28
N ILE A 114 -2.81 20.45 -8.80
CA ILE A 114 -3.15 21.88 -8.78
C ILE A 114 -2.28 22.63 -7.78
N LEU A 115 -2.09 22.10 -6.57
CA LEU A 115 -1.23 22.72 -5.55
C LEU A 115 0.22 22.77 -6.03
N LYS A 116 0.67 21.70 -6.70
CA LYS A 116 1.99 21.64 -7.33
C LYS A 116 2.14 22.65 -8.47
N PHE A 117 1.10 22.81 -9.29
CA PHE A 117 1.04 23.86 -10.32
C PHE A 117 1.23 25.26 -9.72
N PHE A 118 0.54 25.56 -8.60
CA PHE A 118 0.72 26.83 -7.89
C PHE A 118 2.10 26.97 -7.23
N MET A 119 2.73 25.87 -6.79
CA MET A 119 4.12 25.92 -6.31
C MET A 119 5.12 26.40 -7.36
N PHE A 120 4.87 26.20 -8.67
CA PHE A 120 5.75 26.75 -9.70
C PHE A 120 5.71 28.29 -9.80
N PHE A 121 4.66 28.94 -9.25
CA PHE A 121 4.61 30.40 -9.12
C PHE A 121 5.35 30.87 -7.86
N VAL A 122 5.61 29.98 -6.89
CA VAL A 122 6.28 30.28 -5.63
C VAL A 122 7.77 29.98 -5.77
N GLY A 123 8.49 30.89 -6.41
CA GLY A 123 9.95 30.87 -6.50
C GLY A 123 10.52 32.27 -6.32
N PRO A 124 11.77 32.44 -5.85
CA PRO A 124 12.36 33.77 -5.66
C PRO A 124 12.30 34.61 -6.93
N ILE A 125 12.68 34.01 -8.06
CA ILE A 125 12.69 34.67 -9.38
C ILE A 125 11.26 34.98 -9.84
N GLN A 126 10.33 34.03 -9.69
CA GLN A 126 8.93 34.20 -10.05
C GLN A 126 8.27 35.32 -9.22
N PHE A 127 8.60 35.45 -7.94
CA PHE A 127 8.07 36.50 -7.07
C PHE A 127 8.47 37.90 -7.56
N VAL A 128 9.70 38.07 -8.06
CA VAL A 128 10.13 39.33 -8.67
C VAL A 128 9.43 39.60 -9.99
N MET A 129 9.24 38.58 -10.80
CA MET A 129 8.52 38.71 -12.07
C MET A 129 7.04 39.07 -11.85
N GLU A 130 6.42 38.54 -10.81
CA GLU A 130 5.06 38.89 -10.40
C GLU A 130 4.99 40.32 -9.86
N ALA A 131 5.96 40.74 -9.03
CA ALA A 131 6.07 42.13 -8.59
C ALA A 131 6.27 43.11 -9.77
N ALA A 132 7.07 42.73 -10.77
CA ALA A 132 7.26 43.51 -11.99
C ALA A 132 5.96 43.62 -12.81
N ALA A 133 5.17 42.54 -12.90
CA ALA A 133 3.87 42.55 -13.55
C ALA A 133 2.89 43.51 -12.84
N VAL A 134 2.82 43.48 -11.50
CA VAL A 134 1.97 44.37 -10.71
C VAL A 134 2.39 45.84 -10.89
N LEU A 135 3.69 46.13 -10.92
CA LEU A 135 4.19 47.47 -11.21
C LEU A 135 3.80 47.94 -12.61
N ALA A 136 3.96 47.11 -13.64
CA ALA A 136 3.58 47.45 -15.01
C ALA A 136 2.06 47.75 -15.13
N ALA A 137 1.22 46.96 -14.44
CA ALA A 137 -0.22 47.20 -14.38
C ALA A 137 -0.56 48.53 -13.68
N GLY A 138 0.16 48.89 -12.60
CA GLY A 138 0.01 50.16 -11.92
C GLY A 138 0.47 51.38 -12.74
N LEU A 139 1.36 51.17 -13.72
CA LEU A 139 1.78 52.18 -14.70
C LEU A 139 0.83 52.26 -15.90
N GLU A 140 -0.25 51.48 -15.91
CA GLU A 140 -1.22 51.34 -17.02
C GLU A 140 -0.57 50.87 -18.35
N ASP A 141 0.60 50.23 -18.29
CA ASP A 141 1.24 49.60 -19.46
C ASP A 141 0.70 48.18 -19.67
N TRP A 142 -0.43 48.11 -20.35
CA TRP A 142 -1.11 46.84 -20.66
C TRP A 142 -0.30 45.94 -21.60
N VAL A 143 0.64 46.50 -22.38
CA VAL A 143 1.46 45.72 -23.31
C VAL A 143 2.53 44.97 -22.54
N ASP A 144 3.30 45.67 -21.72
CA ASP A 144 4.36 45.05 -20.90
C ASP A 144 3.77 44.09 -19.87
N PHE A 145 2.64 44.43 -19.24
CA PHE A 145 1.90 43.51 -18.38
C PHE A 145 1.53 42.21 -19.11
N GLY A 146 0.98 42.31 -20.33
CA GLY A 146 0.61 41.16 -21.14
C GLY A 146 1.81 40.27 -21.52
N VAL A 147 2.96 40.88 -21.85
CA VAL A 147 4.19 40.15 -22.17
C VAL A 147 4.72 39.39 -20.95
N ILE A 148 4.78 40.02 -19.78
CA ILE A 148 5.26 39.39 -18.54
C ILE A 148 4.33 38.25 -18.12
N CYS A 149 3.01 38.46 -18.15
CA CYS A 149 2.03 37.39 -17.87
C CYS A 149 2.15 36.22 -18.86
N GLY A 150 2.34 36.50 -20.16
CA GLY A 150 2.56 35.46 -21.16
C GLY A 150 3.83 34.64 -20.91
N LEU A 151 4.92 35.30 -20.51
CA LEU A 151 6.17 34.62 -20.17
C LEU A 151 6.04 33.76 -18.91
N LEU A 152 5.34 34.25 -17.88
CA LEU A 152 5.05 33.48 -16.67
C LEU A 152 4.19 32.25 -16.97
N LEU A 153 3.13 32.41 -17.77
CA LEU A 153 2.28 31.31 -18.19
C LEU A 153 3.07 30.25 -18.97
N LEU A 154 3.92 30.68 -19.91
CA LEU A 154 4.76 29.77 -20.68
C LEU A 154 5.73 29.00 -19.77
N ASN A 155 6.36 29.68 -18.80
CA ASN A 155 7.26 29.04 -17.84
C ASN A 155 6.52 27.99 -16.99
N ALA A 156 5.34 28.33 -16.46
CA ALA A 156 4.51 27.41 -15.68
C ALA A 156 4.06 26.19 -16.49
N VAL A 157 3.66 26.38 -17.76
CA VAL A 157 3.29 25.28 -18.65
C VAL A 157 4.47 24.37 -18.95
N VAL A 158 5.65 24.93 -19.24
CA VAL A 158 6.87 24.12 -19.48
C VAL A 158 7.23 23.33 -18.22
N GLY A 159 7.22 23.96 -17.04
CA GLY A 159 7.49 23.29 -15.76
C GLY A 159 6.50 22.17 -15.47
N PHE A 160 5.20 22.43 -15.66
CA PHE A 160 4.16 21.41 -15.47
C PHE A 160 4.32 20.22 -16.43
N VAL A 161 4.62 20.46 -17.70
CA VAL A 161 4.82 19.40 -18.70
C VAL A 161 6.07 18.55 -18.37
N GLN A 162 7.16 19.18 -17.95
CA GLN A 162 8.38 18.47 -17.53
C GLN A 162 8.14 17.59 -16.32
N GLU A 163 7.44 18.11 -15.31
CA GLU A 163 7.13 17.39 -14.08
C GLU A 163 6.15 16.23 -14.34
N PHE A 164 5.11 16.45 -15.15
CA PHE A 164 4.15 15.41 -15.51
C PHE A 164 4.82 14.25 -16.25
N GLN A 165 5.75 14.53 -17.17
CA GLN A 165 6.53 13.51 -17.87
C GLN A 165 7.47 12.75 -16.92
N ALA A 166 8.11 13.44 -15.97
CA ALA A 166 8.96 12.77 -14.98
C ALA A 166 8.13 11.84 -14.07
N GLY A 167 6.97 12.30 -13.61
CA GLY A 167 6.05 11.52 -12.78
C GLY A 167 5.49 10.28 -13.48
N SER A 168 5.10 10.40 -14.75
CA SER A 168 4.54 9.27 -15.51
C SER A 168 5.55 8.14 -15.72
N ILE A 169 6.82 8.47 -16.00
CA ILE A 169 7.89 7.48 -16.20
C ILE A 169 8.12 6.69 -14.90
N VAL A 170 8.14 7.36 -13.75
CA VAL A 170 8.33 6.70 -12.45
C VAL A 170 7.14 5.79 -12.12
N ALA A 171 5.91 6.23 -12.39
CA ALA A 171 4.71 5.43 -12.16
C ALA A 171 4.67 4.15 -13.03
N GLU A 172 5.07 4.24 -14.29
CA GLU A 172 5.14 3.08 -15.20
C GLU A 172 6.22 2.08 -14.78
N LEU A 173 7.38 2.56 -14.33
CA LEU A 173 8.43 1.70 -13.77
C LEU A 173 7.94 0.96 -12.53
N LYS A 174 7.24 1.64 -11.62
CA LYS A 174 6.64 1.03 -10.43
C LYS A 174 5.63 -0.07 -10.78
N LYS A 175 4.77 0.15 -11.77
CA LYS A 175 3.79 -0.85 -12.22
C LYS A 175 4.44 -2.11 -12.76
N THR A 176 5.60 -1.98 -13.40
CA THR A 176 6.36 -3.10 -13.96
C THR A 176 7.10 -3.90 -12.87
N LEU A 177 7.30 -3.31 -11.70
CA LEU A 177 7.97 -3.91 -10.54
C LEU A 177 6.99 -4.51 -9.52
N ALA A 178 5.71 -4.63 -9.86
CA ALA A 178 4.71 -5.23 -8.98
C ALA A 178 5.14 -6.67 -8.65
N LEU A 179 5.59 -6.87 -7.41
CA LEU A 179 5.90 -8.17 -6.86
C LEU A 179 4.62 -9.00 -6.86
N LYS A 180 4.74 -10.29 -7.18
CA LYS A 180 3.64 -11.23 -7.10
C LYS A 180 3.76 -12.05 -5.83
N ALA A 181 2.63 -12.46 -5.27
CA ALA A 181 2.53 -13.24 -4.05
C ALA A 181 1.65 -14.46 -4.30
N VAL A 182 2.07 -15.64 -3.83
CA VAL A 182 1.25 -16.85 -3.84
C VAL A 182 0.55 -16.96 -2.50
N VAL A 183 -0.79 -16.94 -2.50
CA VAL A 183 -1.62 -16.97 -1.30
C VAL A 183 -2.59 -18.13 -1.30
N LEU A 184 -2.87 -18.69 -0.13
CA LEU A 184 -3.91 -19.69 0.07
C LEU A 184 -5.24 -19.00 0.38
N ARG A 185 -6.19 -19.08 -0.55
CA ARG A 185 -7.55 -18.55 -0.39
C ARG A 185 -8.57 -19.59 -0.88
N ASP A 186 -9.67 -19.75 -0.14
CA ASP A 186 -10.71 -20.75 -0.39
C ASP A 186 -10.16 -22.19 -0.56
N GLY A 187 -9.07 -22.52 0.14
CA GLY A 187 -8.38 -23.82 0.04
C GLY A 187 -7.56 -24.04 -1.23
N THR A 188 -7.34 -23.00 -2.03
CA THR A 188 -6.55 -23.05 -3.26
C THR A 188 -5.42 -22.03 -3.26
N LEU A 189 -4.28 -22.41 -3.84
CA LEU A 189 -3.15 -21.50 -4.02
C LEU A 189 -3.41 -20.61 -5.24
N LYS A 190 -3.50 -19.30 -5.02
CA LYS A 190 -3.75 -18.27 -6.03
C LYS A 190 -2.56 -17.31 -6.09
N GLU A 191 -2.08 -17.00 -7.28
CA GLU A 191 -1.06 -15.98 -7.51
C GLU A 191 -1.75 -14.62 -7.66
N ILE A 192 -1.47 -13.69 -6.75
CA ILE A 192 -2.03 -12.33 -6.71
C ILE A 192 -0.93 -11.28 -6.73
N GLU A 193 -1.30 -10.03 -7.00
CA GLU A 193 -0.36 -8.91 -6.88
C GLU A 193 -0.04 -8.64 -5.39
N ALA A 194 1.20 -8.31 -5.05
CA ALA A 194 1.60 -8.03 -3.67
C ALA A 194 0.76 -6.95 -2.97
N PRO A 195 0.26 -5.88 -3.65
CA PRO A 195 -0.67 -4.92 -3.06
C PRO A 195 -2.01 -5.48 -2.58
N GLU A 196 -2.42 -6.63 -3.10
CA GLU A 196 -3.69 -7.26 -2.80
C GLU A 196 -3.68 -8.16 -1.57
N VAL A 197 -2.49 -8.38 -1.01
CA VAL A 197 -2.25 -9.15 0.22
C VAL A 197 -2.82 -8.37 1.42
N VAL A 198 -3.54 -9.08 2.28
CA VAL A 198 -4.14 -8.52 3.50
C VAL A 198 -3.64 -9.25 4.75
N PRO A 199 -3.69 -8.63 5.93
CA PRO A 199 -3.38 -9.32 7.18
C PRO A 199 -4.21 -10.60 7.38
N GLY A 200 -3.53 -11.66 7.82
CA GLY A 200 -4.07 -13.01 8.01
C GLY A 200 -4.17 -13.86 6.74
N ASP A 201 -3.78 -13.34 5.56
CA ASP A 201 -3.52 -14.19 4.39
C ASP A 201 -2.41 -15.20 4.72
N ILE A 202 -2.48 -16.38 4.12
CA ILE A 202 -1.41 -17.38 4.22
C ILE A 202 -0.62 -17.32 2.92
N LEU A 203 0.61 -16.85 3.02
CA LEU A 203 1.57 -16.81 1.91
C LEU A 203 2.29 -18.15 1.82
N GLN A 204 2.46 -18.63 0.60
CA GLN A 204 3.45 -19.67 0.30
C GLN A 204 4.73 -18.96 -0.14
N VAL A 205 5.82 -19.20 0.58
CA VAL A 205 7.15 -18.67 0.23
C VAL A 205 8.05 -19.81 -0.19
N GLU A 206 8.69 -19.66 -1.34
CA GLU A 206 9.56 -20.65 -1.96
C GLU A 206 10.96 -20.07 -2.20
N GLU A 207 11.93 -20.94 -2.51
CA GLU A 207 13.29 -20.53 -2.85
C GLU A 207 13.31 -19.51 -4.02
N GLY A 208 14.03 -18.41 -3.81
CA GLY A 208 14.17 -17.32 -4.79
C GLY A 208 13.05 -16.29 -4.75
N THR A 209 12.02 -16.48 -3.93
CA THR A 209 10.95 -15.50 -3.75
C THR A 209 11.34 -14.39 -2.78
N ILE A 210 10.81 -13.18 -3.01
CA ILE A 210 10.91 -12.05 -2.09
C ILE A 210 9.63 -12.02 -1.27
N ILE A 211 9.78 -11.91 0.05
CA ILE A 211 8.64 -11.87 0.97
C ILE A 211 7.88 -10.54 0.78
N PRO A 212 6.58 -10.57 0.40
CA PRO A 212 5.83 -9.37 0.00
C PRO A 212 5.30 -8.54 1.18
N ALA A 213 5.14 -9.14 2.36
CA ALA A 213 4.59 -8.52 3.55
C ALA A 213 5.19 -9.17 4.82
N ASP A 214 5.09 -8.49 5.97
CA ASP A 214 5.57 -9.05 7.23
C ASP A 214 4.65 -10.18 7.68
N GLY A 215 5.22 -11.25 8.23
CA GLY A 215 4.45 -12.43 8.60
C GLY A 215 5.16 -13.34 9.58
N ARG A 216 4.44 -14.37 10.04
CA ARG A 216 4.91 -15.39 10.97
C ARG A 216 4.82 -16.77 10.35
N ILE A 217 5.84 -17.60 10.52
CA ILE A 217 5.86 -18.95 9.95
C ILE A 217 4.87 -19.86 10.69
N VAL A 218 4.01 -20.54 9.93
CA VAL A 218 2.99 -21.46 10.48
C VAL A 218 3.33 -22.94 10.26
N THR A 219 4.25 -23.26 9.36
CA THR A 219 4.66 -24.65 9.08
C THR A 219 5.49 -25.24 10.22
N GLU A 220 5.13 -26.45 10.69
CA GLU A 220 5.80 -27.11 11.82
C GLU A 220 7.23 -27.55 11.52
N ASP A 221 7.48 -28.16 10.36
CA ASP A 221 8.83 -28.58 9.91
C ASP A 221 9.40 -27.60 8.86
N ALA A 222 9.27 -26.30 9.12
CA ALA A 222 9.83 -25.29 8.23
C ALA A 222 11.37 -25.30 8.28
N PHE A 223 12.01 -25.58 7.14
CA PHE A 223 13.44 -25.31 6.95
C PHE A 223 13.56 -24.13 5.98
N LEU A 224 13.55 -22.90 6.50
CA LEU A 224 13.58 -21.69 5.68
C LEU A 224 14.84 -20.88 5.97
N GLN A 225 15.61 -20.57 4.93
CA GLN A 225 16.74 -19.63 5.02
C GLN A 225 16.39 -18.31 4.38
N VAL A 226 16.45 -17.24 5.16
CA VAL A 226 16.04 -15.90 4.73
C VAL A 226 17.23 -14.95 4.78
N ASP A 227 17.48 -14.25 3.68
CA ASP A 227 18.44 -13.17 3.58
C ASP A 227 17.78 -11.84 3.95
N GLN A 228 18.22 -11.27 5.06
CA GLN A 228 17.75 -10.01 5.61
C GLN A 228 18.72 -8.85 5.34
N SER A 229 19.67 -9.02 4.42
CA SER A 229 20.68 -8.00 4.09
C SER A 229 20.07 -6.66 3.67
N ALA A 230 18.87 -6.65 3.08
CA ALA A 230 18.14 -5.44 2.73
C ALA A 230 17.74 -4.60 3.96
N ILE A 231 17.59 -5.21 5.13
CA ILE A 231 17.10 -4.58 6.36
C ILE A 231 18.24 -4.39 7.36
N THR A 232 19.00 -5.45 7.63
CA THR A 232 20.05 -5.45 8.66
C THR A 232 21.43 -5.10 8.11
N GLY A 233 21.63 -5.22 6.80
CA GLY A 233 22.95 -5.09 6.16
C GLY A 233 23.85 -6.31 6.32
N GLU A 234 23.40 -7.36 7.00
CA GLU A 234 24.18 -8.59 7.18
C GLU A 234 23.91 -9.56 6.03
N SER A 235 24.97 -10.03 5.36
CA SER A 235 24.84 -10.92 4.19
C SER A 235 24.62 -12.40 4.54
N LEU A 236 24.65 -12.77 5.82
CA LEU A 236 24.46 -14.16 6.25
C LEU A 236 22.97 -14.46 6.30
N ALA A 237 22.55 -15.55 5.63
CA ALA A 237 21.18 -16.02 5.72
C ALA A 237 20.88 -16.50 7.14
N VAL A 238 19.67 -16.19 7.62
CA VAL A 238 19.17 -16.57 8.94
C VAL A 238 18.25 -17.77 8.79
N ASP A 239 18.49 -18.82 9.58
CA ASP A 239 17.60 -19.98 9.67
C ASP A 239 16.34 -19.58 10.45
N LYS A 240 15.18 -19.84 9.86
CA LYS A 240 13.86 -19.51 10.41
C LYS A 240 13.05 -20.78 10.65
N HIS A 241 12.44 -20.86 11.83
CA HIS A 241 11.64 -21.99 12.29
C HIS A 241 10.19 -21.58 12.51
N ARG A 242 9.34 -22.52 12.93
CA ARG A 242 7.95 -22.26 13.31
C ARG A 242 7.86 -21.09 14.30
N ASP A 243 6.85 -20.25 14.12
CA ASP A 243 6.56 -19.05 14.92
C ASP A 243 7.59 -17.91 14.81
N ASP A 244 8.66 -18.07 14.03
CA ASP A 244 9.56 -16.96 13.74
C ASP A 244 8.91 -15.94 12.80
N ASN A 245 9.27 -14.68 13.01
CA ASN A 245 8.87 -13.58 12.14
C ASN A 245 9.73 -13.51 10.88
N CYS A 246 9.05 -13.23 9.78
CA CYS A 246 9.57 -12.92 8.45
C CYS A 246 9.22 -11.47 8.11
N TYR A 247 10.18 -10.75 7.53
CA TYR A 247 10.01 -9.34 7.19
C TYR A 247 9.90 -9.14 5.68
N ALA A 248 9.08 -8.19 5.28
CA ALA A 248 8.94 -7.75 3.90
C ALA A 248 10.31 -7.36 3.31
N SER A 249 10.49 -7.55 2.00
CA SER A 249 11.77 -7.30 1.29
C SER A 249 12.94 -8.21 1.67
N SER A 250 12.73 -9.22 2.51
CA SER A 250 13.70 -10.29 2.71
C SER A 250 13.57 -11.33 1.59
N ALA A 251 14.70 -11.90 1.15
CA ALA A 251 14.72 -12.89 0.07
C ALA A 251 14.90 -14.31 0.64
N VAL A 252 14.07 -15.25 0.19
CA VAL A 252 14.22 -16.67 0.58
C VAL A 252 15.35 -17.29 -0.24
N LYS A 253 16.39 -17.76 0.45
CA LYS A 253 17.55 -18.41 -0.18
C LYS A 253 17.37 -19.91 -0.35
N ARG A 254 16.70 -20.57 0.59
CA ARG A 254 16.46 -22.01 0.57
C ARG A 254 15.21 -22.37 1.34
N GLY A 255 14.55 -23.42 0.88
CA GLY A 255 13.41 -24.02 1.53
C GLY A 255 12.08 -23.44 1.10
N GLU A 256 11.04 -23.94 1.73
CA GLU A 256 9.64 -23.59 1.49
C GLU A 256 8.92 -23.53 2.83
N ALA A 257 8.04 -22.55 3.00
CA ALA A 257 7.21 -22.44 4.19
C ALA A 257 5.89 -21.75 3.88
N PHE A 258 4.91 -21.98 4.76
CA PHE A 258 3.71 -21.16 4.82
C PHE A 258 3.88 -20.10 5.90
N VAL A 259 3.52 -18.86 5.57
CA VAL A 259 3.69 -17.68 6.41
C VAL A 259 2.35 -16.97 6.51
N ILE A 260 1.86 -16.75 7.72
CA ILE A 260 0.68 -15.91 7.92
C ILE A 260 1.07 -14.43 7.94
N VAL A 261 0.37 -13.59 7.19
CA VAL A 261 0.64 -12.16 7.11
C VAL A 261 0.22 -11.50 8.42
N THR A 262 1.14 -10.78 9.04
CA THR A 262 0.92 -10.06 10.31
C THR A 262 0.84 -8.55 10.13
N ALA A 263 1.51 -7.99 9.12
CA ALA A 263 1.43 -6.57 8.80
C ALA A 263 1.65 -6.31 7.30
N THR A 264 0.99 -5.28 6.80
CA THR A 264 1.01 -4.87 5.38
C THR A 264 1.24 -3.36 5.26
N GLY A 265 1.79 -2.92 4.13
CA GLY A 265 2.00 -1.51 3.78
C GLY A 265 2.89 -0.78 4.79
N ASP A 266 2.45 0.39 5.22
CA ASP A 266 3.15 1.24 6.19
C ASP A 266 3.35 0.58 7.57
N ASN A 267 2.53 -0.42 7.91
CA ASN A 267 2.63 -1.13 9.17
C ASN A 267 3.73 -2.20 9.18
N THR A 268 4.33 -2.55 8.04
CA THR A 268 5.47 -3.48 7.98
C THR A 268 6.72 -2.88 8.63
N PHE A 269 7.70 -3.69 9.02
CA PHE A 269 8.97 -3.24 9.59
C PHE A 269 9.68 -2.27 8.65
N VAL A 270 9.74 -2.61 7.35
CA VAL A 270 10.31 -1.76 6.31
C VAL A 270 9.47 -0.50 6.11
N GLY A 271 8.13 -0.61 6.10
CA GLY A 271 7.22 0.52 5.99
C GLY A 271 7.38 1.53 7.13
N ARG A 272 7.46 1.05 8.38
CA ARG A 272 7.70 1.91 9.55
C ARG A 272 9.05 2.60 9.51
N ALA A 273 10.11 1.87 9.11
CA ALA A 273 11.43 2.45 8.93
C ALA A 273 11.42 3.54 7.84
N ALA A 274 10.76 3.28 6.71
CA ALA A 274 10.61 4.26 5.63
C ALA A 274 9.80 5.49 6.08
N ALA A 275 8.71 5.30 6.84
CA ALA A 275 7.90 6.38 7.37
C ALA A 275 8.70 7.30 8.32
N LEU A 276 9.52 6.72 9.19
CA LEU A 276 10.42 7.47 10.08
C LEU A 276 11.47 8.27 9.30
N VAL A 277 12.07 7.66 8.27
CA VAL A 277 13.03 8.35 7.40
C VAL A 277 12.35 9.49 6.64
N ASN A 278 11.15 9.28 6.10
CA ASN A 278 10.39 10.32 5.39
C ASN A 278 10.00 11.47 6.33
N ALA A 279 9.57 11.16 7.56
CA ALA A 279 9.28 12.18 8.58
C ALA A 279 10.54 13.00 8.94
N ALA A 280 11.71 12.36 9.04
CA ALA A 280 12.97 13.04 9.30
C ALA A 280 13.52 13.80 8.07
N SER A 281 13.23 13.33 6.86
CA SER A 281 13.69 13.90 5.58
C SER A 281 12.83 15.08 5.09
N ALA A 282 11.86 15.53 5.87
CA ALA A 282 11.09 16.75 5.60
C ALA A 282 11.94 18.05 5.62
N GLY A 283 13.25 17.95 5.86
CA GLY A 283 14.21 19.03 5.65
C GLY A 283 14.52 19.25 4.17
N SER A 284 14.62 20.51 3.75
CA SER A 284 15.10 20.87 2.41
C SER A 284 16.50 20.28 2.18
N GLY A 285 16.71 19.56 1.07
CA GLY A 285 18.01 19.00 0.76
C GLY A 285 19.07 20.09 0.58
N HIS A 286 20.32 19.81 0.97
CA HIS A 286 21.45 20.77 0.88
C HIS A 286 21.58 21.43 -0.50
N PHE A 287 21.29 20.70 -1.59
CA PHE A 287 21.29 21.25 -2.94
C PHE A 287 20.19 22.29 -3.18
N THR A 288 18.98 22.03 -2.69
CA THR A 288 17.85 22.96 -2.74
C THR A 288 18.13 24.23 -1.94
N GLU A 289 18.77 24.10 -0.78
CA GLU A 289 19.20 25.24 0.04
C GLU A 289 20.24 26.11 -0.68
N VAL A 290 21.24 25.49 -1.34
CA VAL A 290 22.23 26.21 -2.15
C VAL A 290 21.58 26.90 -3.36
N LEU A 291 20.65 26.23 -4.04
CA LEU A 291 19.91 26.83 -5.17
C LEU A 291 19.06 28.02 -4.72
N ASN A 292 18.37 27.92 -3.59
CA ASN A 292 17.62 29.03 -3.00
C ASN A 292 18.55 30.19 -2.61
N GLY A 293 19.75 29.88 -2.11
CA GLY A 293 20.79 30.87 -1.82
C GLY A 293 21.25 31.62 -3.07
N ILE A 294 21.52 30.91 -4.17
CA ILE A 294 21.88 31.54 -5.46
C ILE A 294 20.71 32.39 -5.99
N GLY A 295 19.50 31.87 -5.92
CA GLY A 295 18.28 32.58 -6.33
C GLY A 295 18.06 33.86 -5.54
N THR A 296 18.45 33.91 -4.28
CA THR A 296 18.37 35.12 -3.43
C THR A 296 19.50 36.11 -3.72
N ILE A 297 20.69 35.65 -4.09
CA ILE A 297 21.85 36.53 -4.38
C ILE A 297 21.73 37.21 -5.75
N LEU A 298 21.14 36.53 -6.73
CA LEU A 298 20.97 37.05 -8.10
C LEU A 298 19.84 38.07 -8.25
N LEU A 299 19.09 38.30 -7.19
CA LEU A 299 17.81 39.00 -7.14
C LEU A 299 17.97 40.28 -6.30
#